data_AF-A0A830EX21-F1
#
_entry.id   AF-A0A830EX21-F1
#
_cell.length_a   1.000
_cell.length_b   1.000
_cell.length_c   1.000
_cell.angle_alpha   90.00
_cell.angle_beta   90.00
_cell.angle_gamma   90.00
#
_symmetry.space_group_name_H-M   'P 1'
#
loop_
_entity.id
_entity.type
_entity.pdbx_description
1 polymer ?
#
loop_
_entity_poly.entity_id
_entity_poly.type
_entity_poly.pdbx_seq_one_letter_code
_entity_poly.pdbx_strand_id
1 'polypeptide(L)'
;MDYSELIETVRTEHDHQPSVEDQVRVIAIVAHNGFAESQSLSQADIEAHAEDDDVEFDCADARPALDNLVDIGILQRSNPGGDRTYVISERLDDIVNGEFEETLRTDREALIEHIKDDDPPEEPEDVAVADGGVTVRQVVAEALEVVSEGVEARLRAGDATDQREPLNTAVDAIADDEDIVKRDTYGKILLRKSGYQYRFSESARAVITSEGDKYDQTHSEMPSGNNQDSRRQH
;
A
#
# COMPACT_ATOMS: atom_id res chain seq x y z
N MET A 1 16.92 11.38 16.79
CA MET A 1 16.07 10.58 17.69
C MET A 1 16.87 9.34 18.02
N ASP A 2 17.07 9.03 19.30
CA ASP A 2 17.90 7.90 19.73
C ASP A 2 17.03 6.68 19.99
N TYR A 3 17.43 5.53 19.46
CA TYR A 3 16.76 4.23 19.62
C TYR A 3 17.78 3.12 19.92
N SER A 4 18.97 3.51 20.42
CA SER A 4 20.06 2.59 20.76
C SER A 4 19.65 1.56 21.82
N GLU A 5 18.86 1.97 22.83
CA GLU A 5 18.36 1.08 23.88
C GLU A 5 17.38 0.02 23.32
N LEU A 6 16.59 0.35 22.29
CA LEU A 6 15.74 -0.63 21.61
C LEU A 6 16.57 -1.62 20.79
N ILE A 7 17.62 -1.14 20.11
CA ILE A 7 18.55 -2.00 19.37
C ILE A 7 19.30 -2.95 20.31
N GLU A 8 19.76 -2.45 21.46
CA GLU A 8 20.38 -3.29 22.49
C GLU A 8 19.42 -4.35 23.04
N THR A 9 18.14 -3.98 23.23
CA THR A 9 17.10 -4.93 23.62
C THR A 9 16.94 -6.03 22.57
N VAL A 10 16.81 -5.68 21.29
CA VAL A 10 16.73 -6.67 20.19
C VAL A 10 17.94 -7.58 20.19
N ARG A 11 19.14 -7.01 20.27
CA ARG A 11 20.40 -7.78 20.23
C ARG A 11 20.61 -8.66 21.46
N THR A 12 19.94 -8.37 22.57
CA THR A 12 20.01 -9.17 23.79
C THR A 12 18.94 -10.27 23.79
N GLU A 13 17.69 -9.94 23.47
CA GLU A 13 16.57 -10.86 23.56
C GLU A 13 16.47 -11.80 22.34
N HIS A 14 17.02 -11.39 21.19
CA HIS A 14 16.91 -12.13 19.94
C HIS A 14 18.26 -12.50 19.32
N ASP A 15 19.37 -12.51 20.06
CA ASP A 15 20.72 -12.82 19.53
C ASP A 15 20.81 -14.09 18.66
N HIS A 16 19.91 -15.04 18.91
CA HIS A 16 19.78 -16.33 18.26
C HIS A 16 18.81 -16.36 17.07
N GLN A 17 18.04 -15.30 16.82
CA GLN A 17 17.11 -15.23 15.69
C GLN A 17 17.86 -14.85 14.39
N PRO A 18 17.50 -15.41 13.24
CA PRO A 18 18.13 -15.04 11.97
C PRO A 18 17.77 -13.61 11.51
N SER A 19 16.73 -13.02 12.09
CA SER A 19 16.17 -11.71 11.69
C SER A 19 16.70 -10.53 12.52
N VAL A 20 17.73 -10.68 13.37
CA VAL A 20 18.18 -9.59 14.26
C VAL A 20 18.48 -8.29 13.52
N GLU A 21 19.26 -8.36 12.44
CA GLU A 21 19.62 -7.16 11.69
C GLU A 21 18.41 -6.59 10.93
N ASP A 22 17.50 -7.44 10.44
CA ASP A 22 16.21 -7.00 9.89
C ASP A 22 15.33 -6.30 10.93
N GLN A 23 15.33 -6.76 12.17
CA GLN A 23 14.61 -6.12 13.28
C GLN A 23 15.20 -4.72 13.57
N VAL A 24 16.52 -4.57 13.53
CA VAL A 24 17.18 -3.27 13.68
C VAL A 24 16.82 -2.33 12.52
N ARG A 25 16.81 -2.84 11.28
CA ARG A 25 16.37 -2.08 10.09
C ARG A 25 14.92 -1.62 10.22
N VAL A 26 14.00 -2.50 10.63
CA VAL A 26 12.59 -2.15 10.87
C VAL A 26 12.46 -1.08 11.95
N ILE A 27 13.19 -1.16 13.07
CA ILE A 27 13.18 -0.12 14.11
C ILE A 27 13.56 1.24 13.52
N ALA A 28 14.61 1.30 12.70
CA ALA A 28 15.03 2.54 12.05
C ALA A 28 13.94 3.09 11.13
N ILE A 29 13.37 2.27 10.24
CA ILE A 29 12.31 2.66 9.31
C ILE A 29 11.09 3.20 10.07
N VAL A 30 10.62 2.49 11.11
CA VAL A 30 9.47 2.92 11.90
C VAL A 30 9.80 4.18 12.70
N ALA A 31 11.03 4.38 13.16
CA ALA A 31 11.44 5.60 13.86
C ALA A 31 11.46 6.84 12.96
N HIS A 32 11.94 6.70 11.72
CA HIS A 32 11.98 7.82 10.78
C HIS A 32 10.61 8.14 10.18
N ASN A 33 9.82 7.11 9.86
CA ASN A 33 8.59 7.27 9.07
C ASN A 33 7.29 7.15 9.90
N GLY A 34 7.26 6.29 10.94
CA GLY A 34 6.06 6.03 11.74
C GLY A 34 5.99 6.81 13.06
N PHE A 35 7.14 7.09 13.68
CA PHE A 35 7.21 7.73 15.00
C PHE A 35 6.93 9.23 14.93
N ALA A 36 7.53 9.95 13.97
CA ALA A 36 7.37 11.40 13.84
C ALA A 36 5.92 11.82 13.52
N GLU A 37 5.20 10.99 12.77
CA GLU A 37 3.83 11.30 12.33
C GLU A 37 2.74 10.70 13.23
N SER A 38 3.10 9.92 14.25
CA SER A 38 2.15 9.12 15.07
C SER A 38 1.24 8.20 14.24
N GLN A 39 1.68 7.85 13.04
CA GLN A 39 0.96 6.96 12.14
C GLN A 39 1.40 5.52 12.37
N SER A 40 0.50 4.57 12.07
CA SER A 40 0.83 3.15 12.05
C SER A 40 1.14 2.78 10.61
N LEU A 41 2.20 2.00 10.39
CA LEU A 41 2.65 1.59 9.07
C LEU A 41 2.19 0.16 8.79
N SER A 42 1.74 -0.13 7.57
CA SER A 42 1.55 -1.52 7.13
C SER A 42 2.89 -2.18 6.81
N GLN A 43 2.91 -3.51 6.68
CA GLN A 43 4.11 -4.22 6.19
C GLN A 43 4.57 -3.66 4.84
N ALA A 44 3.63 -3.41 3.92
CA ALA A 44 3.94 -2.87 2.59
C ALA A 44 4.55 -1.47 2.66
N ASP A 45 4.07 -0.61 3.57
CA ASP A 45 4.66 0.72 3.76
C ASP A 45 6.10 0.60 4.29
N ILE A 46 6.35 -0.33 5.22
CA ILE A 46 7.69 -0.57 5.76
C ILE A 46 8.64 -1.09 4.67
N GLU A 47 8.17 -1.98 3.81
CA GLU A 47 8.94 -2.51 2.67
C GLU A 47 9.20 -1.43 1.61
N ALA A 48 8.21 -0.60 1.29
CA ALA A 48 8.37 0.52 0.36
C ALA A 48 9.39 1.54 0.88
N HIS A 49 9.33 1.90 2.17
CA HIS A 49 10.33 2.77 2.78
C HIS A 49 11.73 2.13 2.82
N ALA A 50 11.82 0.81 2.99
CA ALA A 50 13.10 0.11 2.91
C ALA A 50 13.70 0.23 1.50
N GLU A 51 12.89 0.07 0.46
CA GLU A 51 13.31 0.26 -0.93
C GLU A 51 13.75 1.72 -1.20
N ASP A 52 12.98 2.71 -0.72
CA ASP A 52 13.31 4.13 -0.86
C ASP A 52 14.64 4.51 -0.18
N ASP A 53 14.95 3.87 0.95
CA ASP A 53 16.17 4.09 1.75
C ASP A 53 17.35 3.18 1.33
N ASP A 54 17.22 2.37 0.27
CA ASP A 54 18.21 1.38 -0.20
C ASP A 54 18.60 0.35 0.89
N VAL A 55 17.60 -0.08 1.66
CA VAL A 55 17.70 -1.06 2.75
C VAL A 55 17.13 -2.40 2.30
N GLU A 56 18.00 -3.41 2.17
CA GLU A 56 17.59 -4.78 1.90
C GLU A 56 17.37 -5.57 3.20
N PHE A 57 16.33 -6.41 3.23
CA PHE A 57 16.12 -7.40 4.29
C PHE A 57 16.88 -8.69 3.98
N ASP A 58 17.45 -9.31 5.02
CA ASP A 58 18.14 -10.60 4.93
C ASP A 58 17.12 -11.75 4.79
N CYS A 59 15.94 -11.59 5.38
CA CYS A 59 14.78 -12.43 5.17
C CYS A 59 14.09 -12.14 3.83
N ALA A 60 13.26 -13.08 3.36
CA ALA A 60 12.50 -12.91 2.11
C ALA A 60 11.53 -11.71 2.12
N ASP A 61 11.11 -11.25 3.30
CA ASP A 61 10.24 -10.10 3.52
C ASP A 61 10.36 -9.61 4.98
N ALA A 62 9.68 -8.51 5.32
CA ALA A 62 9.78 -7.91 6.65
C ALA A 62 9.03 -8.70 7.75
N ARG A 63 8.22 -9.71 7.42
CA ARG A 63 7.33 -10.39 8.40
C ARG A 63 8.07 -11.01 9.57
N PRO A 64 9.17 -11.76 9.37
CA PRO A 64 9.87 -12.36 10.50
C PRO A 64 10.39 -11.30 11.47
N ALA A 65 10.90 -10.17 10.97
CA ALA A 65 11.35 -9.08 11.82
C ALA A 65 10.18 -8.43 12.58
N LEU A 66 9.07 -8.18 11.90
CA LEU A 66 7.87 -7.57 12.48
C LEU A 66 7.25 -8.45 13.58
N ASP A 67 7.11 -9.76 13.35
CA ASP A 67 6.55 -10.68 14.35
C ASP A 67 7.44 -10.76 15.59
N ASN A 68 8.76 -10.89 15.41
CA ASN A 68 9.70 -10.90 16.53
C ASN A 68 9.62 -9.59 17.34
N LEU A 69 9.64 -8.42 16.69
CA LEU A 69 9.55 -7.14 17.39
C LEU A 69 8.22 -6.95 18.15
N VAL A 70 7.13 -7.56 17.66
CA VAL A 70 5.85 -7.60 18.38
C VAL A 70 5.93 -8.52 19.59
N ASP A 71 6.57 -9.68 19.47
CA ASP A 71 6.70 -10.66 20.55
C ASP A 71 7.48 -10.12 21.75
N ILE A 72 8.52 -9.31 21.53
CA ILE A 72 9.27 -8.62 22.61
C ILE A 72 8.67 -7.26 23.00
N GLY A 73 7.51 -6.90 22.45
CA GLY A 73 6.77 -5.70 22.83
C GLY A 73 7.43 -4.39 22.40
N ILE A 74 8.36 -4.40 21.44
CA ILE A 74 8.88 -3.17 20.82
C ILE A 74 7.83 -2.57 19.90
N LEU A 75 7.21 -3.40 19.06
CA LEU A 75 6.10 -2.99 18.21
C LEU A 75 4.76 -3.44 18.80
N GLN A 76 3.75 -2.61 18.61
CA GLN A 76 2.36 -2.98 18.77
C GLN A 76 1.77 -3.25 17.39
N ARG A 77 1.17 -4.43 17.24
CA ARG A 77 0.39 -4.81 16.07
C ARG A 77 -1.10 -4.53 16.30
N SER A 78 -1.73 -3.88 15.33
CA SER A 78 -3.18 -3.72 15.27
C SER A 78 -3.70 -4.17 13.92
N ASN A 79 -4.93 -4.67 13.87
CA ASN A 79 -5.62 -4.90 12.62
C ASN A 79 -6.88 -4.04 12.62
N PRO A 80 -6.80 -2.75 12.24
CA PRO A 80 -7.93 -1.83 12.36
C PRO A 80 -9.14 -2.25 11.52
N GLY A 81 -8.91 -2.95 10.41
CA GLY A 81 -9.99 -3.54 9.62
C GLY A 81 -10.42 -4.94 10.07
N GLY A 82 -9.68 -5.62 10.95
CA GLY A 82 -9.96 -7.03 11.28
C GLY A 82 -9.92 -7.92 10.02
N ASP A 83 -10.87 -8.85 9.89
CA ASP A 83 -11.02 -9.69 8.70
C ASP A 83 -11.71 -8.97 7.51
N ARG A 84 -11.90 -7.64 7.60
CA ARG A 84 -12.57 -6.89 6.54
C ARG A 84 -11.71 -6.89 5.27
N THR A 85 -12.39 -7.11 4.16
CA THR A 85 -11.85 -6.89 2.83
C THR A 85 -12.35 -5.55 2.33
N TYR A 86 -11.42 -4.66 1.98
CA TYR A 86 -11.70 -3.40 1.32
C TYR A 86 -11.99 -3.63 -0.15
N VAL A 87 -13.04 -2.98 -0.64
CA VAL A 87 -13.37 -2.93 -2.06
C VAL A 87 -12.91 -1.59 -2.59
N ILE A 88 -11.98 -1.59 -3.53
CA ILE A 88 -11.37 -0.38 -4.11
C ILE A 88 -11.80 -0.30 -5.57
N SER A 89 -12.34 0.85 -5.98
CA SER A 89 -12.65 1.15 -7.38
C SER A 89 -11.53 1.99 -7.98
N GLU A 90 -10.91 1.49 -9.05
CA GLU A 90 -9.86 2.24 -9.79
C GLU A 90 -10.45 3.49 -10.44
N ARG A 91 -11.69 3.41 -10.96
CA ARG A 91 -12.36 4.55 -11.60
C ARG A 91 -12.60 5.71 -10.64
N LEU A 92 -13.00 5.40 -9.41
CA LEU A 92 -13.29 6.42 -8.39
C LEU A 92 -12.06 6.82 -7.57
N ASP A 93 -10.97 6.04 -7.67
CA ASP A 93 -9.80 6.13 -6.81
C ASP A 93 -10.18 6.16 -5.31
N ASP A 94 -11.15 5.33 -4.92
CA ASP A 94 -11.72 5.34 -3.57
C ASP A 94 -12.17 3.94 -3.11
N ILE A 95 -12.35 3.80 -1.80
CA ILE A 95 -12.86 2.61 -1.11
C ILE A 95 -14.39 2.64 -1.12
N VAL A 96 -15.00 1.73 -1.88
CA VAL A 96 -16.46 1.61 -2.10
C VAL A 96 -17.10 0.50 -1.25
N ASN A 97 -16.73 0.44 0.03
CA ASN A 97 -17.24 -0.59 0.94
C ASN A 97 -18.77 -0.51 1.08
N GLY A 98 -19.47 -1.61 0.80
CA GLY A 98 -20.94 -1.69 0.84
C GLY A 98 -21.63 -1.30 -0.47
N GLU A 99 -20.90 -0.73 -1.43
CA GLU A 99 -21.38 -0.37 -2.77
C GLU A 99 -20.74 -1.24 -3.86
N PHE A 100 -20.16 -2.39 -3.48
CA PHE A 100 -19.47 -3.30 -4.39
C PHE A 100 -20.31 -3.69 -5.61
N GLU A 101 -21.54 -4.16 -5.39
CA GLU A 101 -22.40 -4.64 -6.48
C GLU A 101 -22.82 -3.50 -7.41
N GLU A 102 -23.07 -2.30 -6.86
CA GLU A 102 -23.48 -1.12 -7.63
C GLU A 102 -22.32 -0.55 -8.44
N THR A 103 -21.14 -0.44 -7.82
CA THR A 103 -19.91 0.01 -8.49
C THR A 103 -19.56 -0.96 -9.62
N LEU A 104 -19.58 -2.27 -9.35
CA LEU A 104 -19.32 -3.31 -10.35
C LEU A 104 -20.30 -3.23 -11.51
N ARG A 105 -21.59 -3.09 -11.21
CA ARG A 105 -22.61 -2.94 -12.24
C ARG A 105 -22.36 -1.71 -13.11
N THR A 106 -22.04 -0.57 -12.49
CA THR A 106 -21.76 0.68 -13.20
C THR A 106 -20.58 0.53 -14.15
N ASP A 107 -19.46 0.02 -13.64
CA ASP A 107 -18.23 -0.13 -14.42
C ASP A 107 -18.41 -1.15 -15.56
N ARG A 108 -19.13 -2.26 -15.28
CA ARG A 108 -19.48 -3.26 -16.30
C ARG A 108 -20.35 -2.69 -17.41
N GLU A 109 -21.39 -1.95 -17.08
CA GLU A 109 -22.28 -1.38 -18.11
C GLU A 109 -21.56 -0.28 -18.93
N ALA A 110 -20.70 0.52 -18.29
CA ALA A 110 -19.87 1.51 -18.99
C ALA A 110 -18.83 0.86 -19.92
N LEU A 111 -18.22 -0.27 -19.53
CA LEU A 111 -17.37 -1.07 -20.41
C LEU A 111 -18.16 -1.63 -21.60
N ILE A 112 -19.37 -2.15 -21.37
CA ILE A 112 -20.22 -2.67 -22.44
C ILE A 112 -20.66 -1.57 -23.41
N GLU A 113 -20.89 -0.36 -22.92
CA GLU A 113 -21.14 0.82 -23.76
C GLU A 113 -19.92 1.14 -24.62
N HIS A 114 -18.71 1.12 -24.05
CA HIS A 114 -17.48 1.31 -24.83
C HIS A 114 -17.33 0.27 -25.94
N ILE A 115 -17.57 -1.01 -25.64
CA ILE A 115 -17.53 -2.10 -26.63
C ILE A 115 -18.49 -1.81 -27.80
N LYS A 116 -19.71 -1.34 -27.51
CA LYS A 116 -20.74 -1.08 -28.54
C LYS A 116 -20.46 0.15 -29.38
N ASP A 117 -19.91 1.19 -28.77
CA ASP A 117 -19.56 2.43 -29.48
C ASP A 117 -18.44 2.21 -30.50
N ASP A 118 -17.57 1.23 -30.24
CA ASP A 118 -16.46 0.86 -31.12
C ASP A 118 -16.84 -0.16 -32.20
N ASP A 119 -17.99 -0.85 -32.03
CA ASP A 119 -18.48 -1.75 -33.06
C ASP A 119 -18.81 -0.97 -34.35
N PRO A 120 -18.42 -1.48 -35.53
CA PRO A 120 -18.75 -0.84 -36.79
C PRO A 120 -20.28 -0.75 -36.96
N PRO A 121 -20.80 0.31 -37.61
CA PRO A 121 -22.22 0.42 -37.86
C PRO A 121 -22.72 -0.78 -38.66
N GLU A 122 -23.89 -1.31 -38.30
CA GLU A 122 -24.59 -2.33 -39.09
C GLU A 122 -25.01 -1.74 -40.45
N GLU A 123 -24.11 -1.72 -41.43
CA GLU A 123 -24.41 -1.34 -42.81
C GLU A 123 -25.07 -2.51 -43.56
N PRO A 124 -26.03 -2.24 -44.47
CA PRO A 124 -26.66 -3.28 -45.30
C PRO A 124 -25.64 -4.00 -46.19
N GLU A 125 -25.94 -5.25 -46.55
CA GLU A 125 -25.09 -6.31 -47.15
C GLU A 125 -24.21 -5.99 -48.38
N ASP A 126 -24.03 -4.74 -48.82
CA ASP A 126 -23.42 -4.40 -50.13
C ASP A 126 -22.41 -3.22 -50.12
N VAL A 127 -21.76 -2.93 -48.99
CA VAL A 127 -20.66 -1.95 -48.94
C VAL A 127 -19.37 -2.65 -48.51
N ALA A 128 -18.34 -2.57 -49.36
CA ALA A 128 -17.03 -3.13 -49.09
C ALA A 128 -16.41 -2.45 -47.85
N VAL A 129 -16.31 -3.21 -46.75
CA VAL A 129 -15.66 -2.80 -45.51
C VAL A 129 -14.18 -2.58 -45.78
N ALA A 130 -13.73 -1.33 -45.70
CA ALA A 130 -12.31 -0.99 -45.73
C ALA A 130 -11.69 -1.39 -44.38
N ASP A 131 -10.66 -2.24 -44.43
CA ASP A 131 -9.79 -2.74 -43.35
C ASP A 131 -10.35 -2.60 -41.92
N GLY A 132 -10.93 -3.70 -41.43
CA GLY A 132 -11.32 -3.87 -40.04
C GLY A 132 -10.10 -3.76 -39.13
N GLY A 133 -9.93 -2.60 -38.51
CA GLY A 133 -9.04 -2.41 -37.38
C GLY A 133 -9.45 -3.32 -36.21
N VAL A 134 -8.52 -3.55 -35.29
CA VAL A 134 -8.80 -4.23 -34.04
C VAL A 134 -9.89 -3.45 -33.30
N THR A 135 -10.98 -4.13 -32.91
CA THR A 135 -12.05 -3.50 -32.12
C THR A 135 -11.90 -3.84 -30.64
N VAL A 136 -12.43 -2.98 -29.77
CA VAL A 136 -12.52 -3.22 -28.32
C VAL A 136 -13.19 -4.57 -28.05
N ARG A 137 -14.23 -4.92 -28.83
CA ARG A 137 -14.91 -6.22 -28.71
C ARG A 137 -13.98 -7.40 -28.97
N GLN A 138 -13.10 -7.30 -29.97
CA GLN A 138 -12.16 -8.37 -30.32
C GLN A 138 -11.12 -8.57 -29.22
N VAL A 139 -10.52 -7.48 -28.72
CA VAL A 139 -9.55 -7.52 -27.61
C VAL A 139 -10.16 -8.17 -26.38
N VAL A 140 -11.36 -7.75 -25.99
CA VAL A 140 -12.05 -8.32 -24.82
C VAL A 140 -12.47 -9.77 -25.06
N ALA A 141 -12.91 -10.12 -26.26
CA ALA A 141 -13.29 -11.50 -26.61
C ALA A 141 -12.10 -12.46 -26.48
N GLU A 142 -10.94 -12.06 -27.00
CA GLU A 142 -9.70 -12.80 -26.89
C GLU A 142 -9.28 -12.98 -25.42
N ALA A 143 -9.24 -11.89 -24.65
CA ALA A 143 -8.85 -11.93 -23.24
C ALA A 143 -9.78 -12.77 -22.36
N LEU A 144 -11.08 -12.81 -22.69
CA LEU A 144 -12.07 -13.61 -21.97
C LEU A 144 -12.25 -15.03 -22.53
N GLU A 145 -11.51 -15.39 -23.58
CA GLU A 145 -11.58 -16.67 -24.29
C GLU A 145 -13.01 -17.03 -24.75
N VAL A 146 -13.73 -16.03 -25.28
CA VAL A 146 -15.08 -16.19 -25.82
C VAL A 146 -15.17 -15.64 -27.24
N VAL A 147 -16.23 -16.00 -27.97
CA VAL A 147 -16.56 -15.35 -29.24
C VAL A 147 -17.07 -13.93 -29.01
N SER A 148 -16.90 -13.03 -29.98
CA SER A 148 -17.26 -11.61 -29.88
C SER A 148 -18.71 -11.35 -29.48
N GLU A 149 -19.64 -12.20 -29.92
CA GLU A 149 -21.07 -12.13 -29.57
C GLU A 149 -21.34 -12.55 -28.12
N GLY A 150 -20.43 -13.33 -27.53
CA GLY A 150 -20.51 -13.83 -26.16
C GLY A 150 -19.99 -12.89 -25.09
N VAL A 151 -19.25 -11.83 -25.47
CA VAL A 151 -18.58 -10.92 -24.53
C VAL A 151 -19.54 -10.32 -23.50
N GLU A 152 -20.65 -9.74 -23.96
CA GLU A 152 -21.62 -9.10 -23.06
C GLU A 152 -22.29 -10.10 -22.11
N ALA A 153 -22.58 -11.30 -22.59
CA ALA A 153 -23.13 -12.36 -21.77
C ALA A 153 -22.11 -12.81 -20.73
N ARG A 154 -20.82 -12.92 -21.12
CA ARG A 154 -19.72 -13.32 -20.23
C ARG A 154 -19.48 -12.31 -19.11
N LEU A 155 -19.54 -11.01 -19.43
CA LEU A 155 -19.41 -9.93 -18.46
C LEU A 155 -20.57 -9.87 -17.46
N ARG A 156 -21.77 -10.32 -17.86
CA ARG A 156 -22.98 -10.35 -17.00
C ARG A 156 -23.24 -11.70 -16.33
N ALA A 157 -22.40 -12.71 -16.58
CA ALA A 157 -22.62 -14.07 -16.09
C ALA A 157 -22.27 -14.21 -14.60
N GLY A 158 -23.14 -14.89 -13.85
CA GLY A 158 -22.92 -15.16 -12.42
C GLY A 158 -23.36 -14.03 -11.50
N ASP A 159 -22.95 -14.09 -10.24
CA ASP A 159 -23.17 -13.01 -9.26
C ASP A 159 -22.06 -11.94 -9.32
N ALA A 160 -22.13 -10.91 -8.47
CA ALA A 160 -21.15 -9.83 -8.48
C ALA A 160 -19.71 -10.31 -8.25
N THR A 161 -19.51 -11.37 -7.48
CA THR A 161 -18.17 -11.94 -7.26
C THR A 161 -17.65 -12.59 -8.55
N ASP A 162 -18.51 -13.34 -9.23
CA ASP A 162 -18.18 -14.00 -10.50
C ASP A 162 -17.91 -13.02 -11.63
N GLN A 163 -18.60 -11.88 -11.63
CA GLN A 163 -18.51 -10.84 -12.67
C GLN A 163 -17.31 -9.90 -12.50
N ARG A 164 -16.71 -9.83 -11.30
CA ARG A 164 -15.54 -8.98 -11.03
C ARG A 164 -14.32 -9.39 -11.84
N GLU A 165 -14.04 -10.69 -11.91
CA GLU A 165 -12.86 -11.19 -12.61
C GLU A 165 -12.91 -10.86 -14.12
N PRO A 166 -14.00 -11.18 -14.86
CA PRO A 166 -14.13 -10.81 -16.26
C PRO A 166 -14.05 -9.31 -16.52
N LEU A 167 -14.62 -8.48 -15.63
CA LEU A 167 -14.48 -7.03 -15.73
C LEU A 167 -13.00 -6.63 -15.66
N ASN A 168 -12.30 -7.06 -14.61
CA ASN A 168 -10.90 -6.68 -14.42
C ASN A 168 -10.01 -7.18 -15.57
N THR A 169 -10.21 -8.41 -16.05
CA THR A 169 -9.49 -8.97 -17.20
C THR A 169 -9.74 -8.16 -18.48
N ALA A 170 -10.97 -7.75 -18.74
CA ALA A 170 -11.28 -6.92 -19.90
C ALA A 170 -10.66 -5.53 -19.79
N VAL A 171 -10.66 -4.93 -18.60
CA VAL A 171 -10.01 -3.63 -18.35
C VAL A 171 -8.51 -3.70 -18.57
N ASP A 172 -7.86 -4.78 -18.14
CA ASP A 172 -6.44 -5.04 -18.39
C ASP A 172 -6.14 -5.15 -19.88
N ALA A 173 -6.88 -6.03 -20.57
CA ALA A 173 -6.67 -6.24 -22.00
C ALA A 173 -6.79 -4.96 -22.82
N ILE A 174 -7.76 -4.09 -22.48
CA ILE A 174 -7.91 -2.79 -23.14
C ILE A 174 -6.79 -1.81 -22.77
N ALA A 175 -6.29 -1.85 -21.52
CA ALA A 175 -5.22 -0.96 -21.08
C ALA A 175 -3.86 -1.33 -21.69
N ASP A 176 -3.64 -2.63 -21.94
CA ASP A 176 -2.39 -3.20 -22.44
C ASP A 176 -2.32 -3.20 -23.98
N ASP A 177 -3.43 -3.00 -24.69
CA ASP A 177 -3.49 -2.97 -26.15
C ASP A 177 -3.06 -1.60 -26.70
N GLU A 178 -2.10 -1.58 -27.63
CA GLU A 178 -1.51 -0.35 -28.18
C GLU A 178 -2.42 0.36 -29.19
N ASP A 179 -3.38 -0.35 -29.78
CA ASP A 179 -4.27 0.15 -30.83
C ASP A 179 -5.61 0.66 -30.26
N ILE A 180 -5.90 0.38 -28.99
CA ILE A 180 -7.13 0.75 -28.29
C ILE A 180 -6.87 1.82 -27.21
N VAL A 181 -7.74 2.83 -27.14
CA VAL A 181 -7.70 3.84 -26.07
C VAL A 181 -8.71 3.47 -24.98
N LYS A 182 -8.21 3.11 -23.78
CA LYS A 182 -9.06 2.94 -22.58
C LYS A 182 -9.80 4.24 -22.23
N ARG A 183 -11.08 4.13 -21.88
CA ARG A 183 -11.87 5.24 -21.32
C ARG A 183 -11.77 5.29 -19.80
N ASP A 184 -11.88 6.48 -19.22
CA ASP A 184 -11.91 6.70 -17.77
C ASP A 184 -13.29 6.40 -17.12
N THR A 185 -14.27 5.96 -17.91
CA THR A 185 -15.66 5.74 -17.46
C THR A 185 -15.87 4.40 -16.77
N TYR A 186 -14.86 3.54 -16.76
CA TYR A 186 -14.86 2.24 -16.07
C TYR A 186 -13.44 1.95 -15.54
N GLY A 187 -13.34 1.11 -14.53
CA GLY A 187 -12.05 0.69 -13.98
C GLY A 187 -12.13 -0.68 -13.35
N LYS A 188 -11.00 -1.12 -12.78
CA LYS A 188 -10.97 -2.37 -12.01
C LYS A 188 -11.63 -2.20 -10.65
N ILE A 189 -12.08 -3.33 -10.12
CA ILE A 189 -12.48 -3.47 -8.72
C ILE A 189 -11.55 -4.44 -8.00
N LEU A 190 -10.79 -3.89 -7.05
CA LEU A 190 -9.78 -4.62 -6.29
C LEU A 190 -10.31 -4.97 -4.91
N LEU A 191 -10.08 -6.22 -4.50
CA LEU A 191 -10.35 -6.69 -3.16
C LEU A 191 -9.04 -6.76 -2.38
N ARG A 192 -8.86 -5.88 -1.40
CA ARG A 192 -7.67 -5.85 -0.55
C ARG A 192 -8.05 -6.21 0.88
N LYS A 193 -7.45 -7.27 1.42
CA LYS A 193 -7.60 -7.59 2.86
C LYS A 193 -6.94 -6.50 3.69
N SER A 194 -7.58 -6.12 4.80
CA SER A 194 -6.94 -5.29 5.83
C SER A 194 -5.67 -5.98 6.32
N GLY A 195 -4.53 -5.35 6.09
CA GLY A 195 -3.24 -5.80 6.62
C GLY A 195 -3.07 -5.42 8.09
N TYR A 196 -2.09 -6.04 8.74
CA TYR A 196 -1.63 -5.57 10.04
C TYR A 196 -0.96 -4.21 9.90
N GLN A 197 -1.22 -3.35 10.88
CA GLN A 197 -0.53 -2.08 11.07
C GLN A 197 0.34 -2.14 12.31
N TYR A 198 1.52 -1.56 12.21
CA TYR A 198 2.59 -1.60 13.18
C TYR A 198 2.95 -0.19 13.63
N ARG A 199 3.16 -0.02 14.94
CA ARG A 199 3.68 1.20 15.54
C ARG A 199 4.51 0.83 16.76
N PHE A 200 5.39 1.70 17.23
CA PHE A 200 6.04 1.46 18.53
C PHE A 200 5.01 1.31 19.65
N SER A 201 5.24 0.35 20.53
CA SER A 201 4.48 0.18 21.76
C SER A 201 4.65 1.41 22.67
N GLU A 202 3.74 1.62 23.62
CA GLU A 202 3.86 2.71 24.58
C GLU A 202 5.16 2.62 25.38
N SER A 203 5.59 1.40 25.74
CA SER A 203 6.86 1.14 26.42
C SER A 203 8.06 1.51 25.57
N ALA A 204 8.09 1.12 24.30
CA ALA A 204 9.17 1.48 23.39
C ALA A 204 9.22 3.00 23.14
N ARG A 205 8.05 3.65 23.02
CA ARG A 205 7.96 5.11 22.89
C ARG A 205 8.51 5.83 24.12
N ALA A 206 8.20 5.33 25.32
CA ALA A 206 8.71 5.92 26.57
C ALA A 206 10.24 5.92 26.60
N VAL A 207 10.87 4.81 26.20
CA VAL A 207 12.34 4.69 26.08
C VAL A 207 12.89 5.76 25.13
N ILE A 208 12.37 5.83 23.90
CA ILE A 208 12.80 6.82 22.88
C ILE A 208 12.64 8.26 23.37
N THR A 209 11.52 8.60 24.03
CA THR A 209 11.26 9.96 24.52
C THR A 209 12.11 10.36 25.73
N SER A 210 12.45 9.40 26.60
CA SER A 210 13.17 9.66 27.85
C SER A 210 14.62 10.08 27.64
N GLU A 211 15.21 9.74 26.49
CA GLU A 211 16.58 10.14 26.14
C GLU A 211 16.65 11.48 25.43
N GLY A 212 15.59 11.91 24.75
CA GLY A 212 15.49 13.26 24.17
C GLY A 212 15.63 14.36 25.24
N ASP A 213 15.10 14.13 26.44
CA ASP A 213 15.17 15.08 27.57
C ASP A 213 16.52 15.06 28.32
N LYS A 214 17.29 13.96 28.26
CA LYS A 214 18.60 13.87 28.93
C LYS A 214 19.67 14.74 28.26
N TYR A 215 19.57 14.96 26.94
CA TYR A 215 20.49 15.83 26.22
C TYR A 215 20.20 17.33 26.40
N ASP A 216 18.97 17.73 26.75
CA ASP A 216 18.63 19.14 26.98
C ASP A 216 19.04 19.64 28.38
N GLN A 217 19.10 18.75 29.38
CA GLN A 217 19.52 19.13 30.75
C GLN A 217 21.03 19.30 30.92
N THR A 218 21.87 18.74 30.04
CA THR A 218 23.34 18.85 30.17
C THR A 218 23.93 20.16 29.64
N HIS A 219 23.12 21.01 29.00
CA HIS A 219 23.57 22.30 28.48
C HIS A 219 23.21 23.53 29.35
N SER A 220 22.55 23.34 30.50
CA SER A 220 22.05 24.44 31.34
C SER A 220 22.79 24.69 32.67
N GLU A 221 23.84 23.92 32.99
CA GLU A 221 24.67 24.15 34.18
C GLU A 221 26.13 24.47 33.83
N MET A 222 26.34 25.68 33.30
CA MET A 222 27.65 26.35 33.44
C MET A 222 27.65 27.11 34.78
N PRO A 223 28.60 26.85 35.69
CA PRO A 223 28.65 27.53 36.98
C PRO A 223 29.03 28.99 36.75
N SER A 224 28.14 29.91 37.12
CA SER A 224 28.45 31.34 37.17
C SER A 224 29.50 31.58 38.25
N GLY A 225 30.76 31.64 37.81
CA GLY A 225 31.93 31.87 38.64
C GLY A 225 31.82 33.21 39.37
N ASN A 226 31.58 33.10 40.67
CA ASN A 226 31.63 34.18 41.64
C ASN A 226 33.08 34.71 41.72
N ASN A 227 33.35 35.89 41.16
CA ASN A 227 34.66 36.54 41.31
C ASN A 227 34.53 37.73 42.26
N GLN A 228 34.74 37.45 43.56
CA GLN A 228 35.08 38.48 44.53
C GLN A 228 36.60 38.68 44.59
N ASP A 229 36.97 39.94 44.38
CA ASP A 229 37.90 40.71 45.20
C ASP A 229 39.37 40.92 44.80
N SER A 230 39.71 42.22 44.80
CA SER A 230 40.93 42.84 45.34
C SER A 230 42.25 42.87 44.55
N ARG A 231 42.65 44.11 44.15
CA ARG A 231 43.95 44.80 44.40
C ARG A 231 43.95 46.17 43.67
N ARG A 232 43.77 47.33 44.33
CA ARG A 232 44.71 48.21 45.06
C ARG A 232 45.92 48.76 44.25
N GLN A 233 46.06 50.10 44.34
CA GLN A 233 47.20 50.99 44.02
C GLN A 233 47.28 51.44 42.55
N HIS A 234 47.36 52.73 42.18
CA HIS A 234 47.95 53.92 42.83
C HIS A 234 47.15 55.18 42.56
#